data_AF-A0AA39MW00-F1
#
_entry.id   AF-A0AA39MW00-F1
#
_cell.length_a   1.000
_cell.length_b   1.000
_cell.length_c   1.000
_cell.angle_alpha   90.00
_cell.angle_beta   90.00
_cell.angle_gamma   90.00
#
_symmetry.space_group_name_H-M   'P 1'
#
loop_
_entity.id
_entity.type
_entity.pdbx_description
1 polymer ?
#
loop_
_entity_poly.entity_id
_entity_poly.type
_entity_poly.pdbx_seq_one_letter_code
_entity_poly.pdbx_strand_id
1 'polypeptide(L)' 'MYPEDSSIVNSACESTAYCIASNVQALDNFWLKGEPYSLNHMLNNDPLAPQFVGGTVYQVLLNSMKYHQWYSPVNGTL' A
#
# COMPACT_ATOMS: atom_id res chain seq x y z
N MET A 1 4.91 12.67 -12.89
CA MET A 1 3.80 12.82 -11.93
C MET A 1 2.72 13.63 -12.62
N TYR A 2 1.46 13.25 -12.46
CA TYR A 2 0.32 13.98 -13.02
C TYR A 2 -0.47 14.57 -11.83
N PRO A 3 0.04 15.64 -11.19
CA PRO A 3 -0.53 16.14 -9.94
C PRO A 3 -1.95 16.70 -10.09
N GLU A 4 -2.26 17.21 -11.28
CA GLU A 4 -3.55 17.87 -11.56
C GLU A 4 -4.64 16.89 -12.02
N ASP A 5 -4.30 15.62 -12.27
CA ASP A 5 -5.25 14.61 -12.72
C ASP A 5 -5.71 13.73 -11.56
N SER A 6 -6.93 13.98 -11.09
CA SER A 6 -7.53 13.26 -9.97
C SER A 6 -7.93 11.82 -10.29
N SER A 7 -7.86 11.40 -11.56
CA SER A 7 -8.09 9.99 -11.95
C SER A 7 -6.87 9.11 -11.71
N ILE A 8 -5.73 9.70 -11.36
CA ILE A 8 -4.45 9.00 -11.19
C ILE A 8 -4.06 8.97 -9.71
N VAL A 9 -3.83 7.76 -9.18
CA VAL A 9 -3.18 7.58 -7.88
C VAL A 9 -1.68 7.74 -8.05
N ASN A 10 -1.10 8.79 -7.46
CA ASN A 10 0.34 9.04 -7.53
C ASN A 10 1.10 8.20 -6.47
N SER A 11 2.43 8.11 -6.58
CA SER A 11 3.24 7.47 -5.52
C SER A 11 3.30 8.37 -4.29
N ALA A 12 3.11 7.78 -3.10
CA ALA A 12 3.17 8.51 -1.84
C ALA A 12 4.61 8.88 -1.40
N CYS A 13 5.62 8.18 -1.92
CA CYS A 13 7.03 8.39 -1.59
C CYS A 13 7.93 8.00 -2.77
N GLU A 14 9.14 8.54 -2.81
CA GLU A 14 10.18 8.04 -3.71
C GLU A 14 10.59 6.63 -3.26
N SER A 15 10.27 5.62 -4.06
CA SER A 15 10.40 4.23 -3.65
C SER A 15 10.52 3.30 -4.86
N THR A 16 10.89 2.04 -4.61
CA THR A 16 10.93 1.00 -5.63
C THR A 16 9.74 0.06 -5.43
N ALA A 17 8.94 -0.17 -6.48
CA ALA A 17 7.86 -1.14 -6.43
C ALA A 17 8.42 -2.54 -6.13
N TYR A 18 7.86 -3.19 -5.10
CA TYR A 18 8.27 -4.53 -4.67
C TYR A 18 7.26 -5.58 -5.10
N CYS A 19 5.98 -5.35 -4.82
CA CYS A 19 4.90 -6.26 -5.16
C CYS A 19 3.62 -5.48 -5.42
N ILE A 20 2.84 -5.94 -6.41
CA ILE A 20 1.47 -5.48 -6.66
C ILE A 20 0.60 -6.72 -6.73
N ALA A 21 -0.41 -6.79 -5.86
CA ALA A 21 -1.38 -7.88 -5.83
C ALA A 21 -2.78 -7.30 -5.88
N SER A 22 -3.61 -7.81 -6.78
CA SER A 22 -5.00 -7.40 -6.95
C SER A 22 -5.94 -8.54 -6.56
N ASN A 23 -7.21 -8.21 -6.30
CA ASN A 23 -8.21 -9.15 -5.79
C ASN A 23 -7.75 -9.87 -4.51
N VAL A 24 -7.12 -9.12 -3.60
CA VAL A 24 -6.50 -9.67 -2.39
C VAL A 24 -7.54 -10.28 -1.45
N GLN A 25 -7.22 -11.43 -0.86
CA GLN A 25 -8.06 -12.10 0.12
C GLN A 25 -7.61 -11.76 1.55
N ALA A 26 -8.50 -11.95 2.52
CA ALA A 26 -8.24 -11.63 3.93
C ALA A 26 -6.99 -12.33 4.51
N LEU A 27 -6.69 -13.52 3.98
CA LEU A 27 -5.62 -14.41 4.45
C LEU A 27 -4.49 -14.63 3.42
N ASP A 28 -4.44 -13.84 2.34
CA ASP A 28 -3.35 -13.92 1.36
C ASP A 28 -2.01 -13.57 1.99
N ASN A 29 -0.93 -14.24 1.59
CA ASN A 29 0.39 -14.04 2.19
C ASN A 29 1.18 -12.93 1.49
N PHE A 30 1.53 -11.89 2.24
CA PHE A 30 2.43 -10.80 1.84
C PHE A 30 3.70 -10.86 2.66
N TRP A 31 4.85 -10.78 2.00
CA TRP A 31 6.13 -10.76 2.70
C TRP A 31 6.38 -9.38 3.30
N LEU A 32 6.53 -9.31 4.63
CA LEU A 32 6.74 -8.08 5.39
C LEU A 32 7.77 -8.34 6.49
N LYS A 33 8.90 -7.63 6.42
CA LYS A 33 9.97 -7.69 7.43
C LYS A 33 10.49 -9.11 7.72
N GLY A 34 10.57 -9.98 6.71
CA GLY A 34 11.08 -11.34 6.87
C GLY A 34 10.01 -12.41 7.00
N GLU A 35 8.77 -12.04 7.34
CA GLU A 35 7.71 -12.99 7.68
C GLU A 35 6.48 -12.83 6.77
N PRO A 36 5.68 -13.88 6.58
CA PRO A 36 4.41 -13.79 5.87
C PRO A 36 3.33 -13.15 6.76
N TYR A 37 2.73 -12.07 6.28
CA TYR A 37 1.58 -11.40 6.90
C TYR A 37 0.39 -11.46 5.97
N SER A 38 -0.81 -11.61 6.53
CA SER A 38 -2.05 -11.48 5.77
C SER A 38 -2.55 -10.06 5.71
N LEU A 39 -3.55 -9.78 4.86
CA LEU A 39 -4.28 -8.50 4.90
C LEU A 39 -4.82 -8.20 6.30
N ASN A 40 -5.43 -9.20 6.96
CA ASN A 40 -5.90 -9.05 8.34
C ASN A 40 -4.74 -8.77 9.31
N HIS A 41 -3.61 -9.47 9.18
CA HIS A 41 -2.46 -9.23 10.05
C HIS A 41 -1.85 -7.83 9.82
N MET A 42 -1.77 -7.35 8.58
CA MET A 42 -1.31 -6.00 8.23
C MET A 42 -2.16 -4.92 8.91
N LEU A 43 -3.46 -5.17 9.04
CA LEU A 43 -4.42 -4.26 9.68
C LEU A 43 -4.73 -4.64 11.13
N ASN A 44 -3.91 -5.48 11.77
CA ASN A 44 -4.07 -5.89 13.17
C ASN A 44 -5.48 -6.45 13.52
N ASN A 45 -6.09 -7.19 12.59
CA ASN A 45 -7.45 -7.72 12.69
C ASN A 45 -8.52 -6.65 12.98
N ASP A 46 -8.31 -5.42 12.51
CA ASP A 46 -9.29 -4.34 12.64
C ASP A 46 -10.63 -4.72 11.98
N PRO A 47 -11.79 -4.38 12.60
CA PRO A 47 -13.10 -4.64 12.01
C PRO A 47 -13.32 -4.03 10.61
N LEU A 48 -12.53 -3.05 10.21
CA LEU A 48 -12.53 -2.46 8.87
C LEU A 48 -11.72 -3.26 7.86
N ALA A 49 -10.87 -4.21 8.26
CA ALA A 49 -10.06 -5.02 7.35
C ALA A 49 -10.87 -5.69 6.20
N PRO A 50 -12.10 -6.21 6.42
CA PRO A 50 -12.92 -6.78 5.35
C PRO A 50 -13.21 -5.82 4.20
N GLN A 51 -13.20 -4.49 4.41
CA GLN A 51 -13.47 -3.50 3.37
C GLN A 51 -12.40 -3.48 2.26
N PHE A 52 -11.21 -4.01 2.54
CA PHE A 52 -10.09 -4.05 1.61
C PHE A 52 -9.96 -5.38 0.86
N VAL A 53 -10.79 -6.39 1.20
CA VAL A 53 -10.85 -7.66 0.47
C VAL A 53 -11.36 -7.42 -0.96
N GLY A 54 -10.73 -8.05 -1.94
CA GLY A 54 -10.95 -7.79 -3.37
C GLY A 54 -10.20 -6.57 -3.90
N GLY A 55 -9.53 -5.80 -3.03
CA GLY A 55 -8.75 -4.62 -3.40
C GLY A 55 -7.37 -4.93 -3.97
N THR A 56 -6.51 -3.91 -3.97
CA THR A 56 -5.12 -4.01 -4.42
C THR A 56 -4.15 -3.61 -3.31
N VAL A 57 -3.16 -4.46 -3.05
CA VAL A 57 -2.02 -4.16 -2.19
C VAL A 57 -0.85 -3.74 -3.08
N TYR A 58 -0.37 -2.52 -2.86
CA TYR A 58 0.84 -1.97 -3.49
C TYR A 58 1.95 -1.86 -2.44
N GLN A 59 2.99 -2.69 -2.55
CA GLN A 59 4.13 -2.69 -1.65
C GLN A 59 5.33 -2.03 -2.31
N VAL A 60 6.01 -1.17 -1.56
CA VAL A 60 7.20 -0.45 -2.00
C VAL A 60 8.32 -0.53 -0.98
N LEU A 61 9.55 -0.52 -1.48
CA LEU A 61 10.76 -0.48 -0.68
C LEU A 61 11.33 0.94 -0.68
N LEU A 62 11.61 1.46 0.52
CA LEU A 62 12.37 2.69 0.71
C LEU A 62 13.84 2.33 0.96
N ASN A 63 14.70 2.67 0.00
CA ASN A 63 16.15 2.57 0.13
C ASN A 63 16.68 3.81 0.88
N SER A 64 17.76 3.65 1.66
CA SER A 64 18.44 4.74 2.38
C SER A 64 18.84 5.94 1.49
N MET A 65 19.03 5.71 0.18
CA MET A 65 19.36 6.76 -0.79
C MET A 65 18.14 7.52 -1.35
N LYS A 66 16.91 7.10 -1.00
CA LYS A 66 15.68 7.72 -1.48
C LYS A 66 15.27 8.91 -0.63
N TYR A 67 14.40 9.76 -1.16
CA TYR A 67 13.76 10.77 -0.33
C TYR A 67 12.79 10.12 0.67
N HIS A 68 12.95 10.41 1.97
CA HIS A 68 12.22 9.74 3.07
C HIS A 68 11.01 10.54 3.59
N GLN A 69 10.45 11.44 2.78
CA GLN A 69 9.20 12.11 3.11
C GLN A 69 8.03 11.53 2.34
N TRP A 70 6.88 11.53 3.00
CA TRP A 70 5.63 11.02 2.45
C TRP A 70 4.72 12.19 2.08
N TYR A 71 4.02 12.02 0.97
CA TYR A 71 2.95 12.89 0.50
C TYR A 71 1.69 12.07 0.26
N SER A 72 0.53 12.70 0.36
CA SER A 72 -0.72 12.03 0.05
C SER A 72 -0.76 11.67 -1.45
N PRO A 73 -1.03 10.40 -1.81
CA PRO A 73 -1.09 9.98 -3.21
C PRO A 73 -2.34 10.45 -3.95
N VAL A 74 -3.36 10.89 -3.20
CA VAL A 74 -4.67 11.39 -3.67
C VAL A 74 -5.17 12.53 -2.76
N ASN A 75 -6.16 13.30 -3.22
CA ASN A 75 -6.89 14.25 -2.38
C ASN A 75 -7.79 13.49 -1.38
N GLY A 76 -7.96 14.00 -0.16
CA GLY A 76 -8.78 13.35 0.86
C GLY A 76 -9.04 14.22 2.10
N THR A 77 -9.81 13.67 3.03
CA THR A 77 -10.10 14.26 4.36
C THR A 77 -9.69 13.27 5.43
N LEU A 78 -9.15 13.79 6.55
CA LEU A 78 -8.75 13.00 7.72
C LEU A 78 -9.94 12.70 8.63
#